data_AF-A0A3D4EQ05-F1
#
_entry.id   AF-A0A3D4EQ05-F1
#
_cell.length_a   1.000
_cell.length_b   1.000
_cell.length_c   1.000
_cell.angle_alpha   90.00
_cell.angle_beta   90.00
_cell.angle_gamma   90.00
#
_symmetry.space_group_name_H-M   'P 1'
#
loop_
_entity.id
_entity.type
_entity.pdbx_description
1 polymer ?
#
loop_
_entity_poly.entity_id
_entity_poly.type
_entity_poly.pdbx_seq_one_letter_code
_entity_poly.pdbx_strand_id
1 'polypeptide(L)'
;VDARYITKENAVPGFFIHGDADNLVPYNSQPHHFCAPDTPGFLPLDGDAFIAARLKDLDASYTLLTAPQGNHDWANLGYAFVNEIATFINAVVNENQLIQHEEQVEKK
;
A
#
# COMPACT_ATOMS: atom_id res chain seq x y z
N VAL A 1 4.21 1.39 -9.88
CA VAL A 1 2.74 1.55 -9.90
C VAL A 1 2.47 3.05 -9.94
N ASP A 2 1.48 3.51 -10.71
CA ASP A 2 1.11 4.92 -10.81
C ASP A 2 -0.34 5.09 -10.33
N ALA A 3 -0.51 5.60 -9.11
CA ALA A 3 -1.77 5.72 -8.41
C ALA A 3 -2.72 6.72 -9.08
N ARG A 4 -2.22 7.58 -9.99
CA ARG A 4 -3.07 8.52 -10.75
C ARG A 4 -4.04 7.80 -11.67
N TYR A 5 -3.72 6.58 -12.10
CA TYR A 5 -4.61 5.74 -12.91
C TYR A 5 -5.69 5.01 -12.11
N ILE A 6 -5.65 5.09 -10.77
CA ILE A 6 -6.71 4.58 -9.90
C ILE A 6 -7.82 5.62 -9.87
N THR A 7 -9.03 5.19 -10.15
CA THR A 7 -10.28 5.97 -10.29
C THR A 7 -11.38 5.31 -9.48
N LYS A 8 -12.53 5.96 -9.33
CA LYS A 8 -13.66 5.36 -8.59
C LYS A 8 -14.18 4.09 -9.26
N GLU A 9 -14.03 4.01 -10.58
CA GLU A 9 -14.55 2.93 -11.42
C GLU A 9 -13.64 1.69 -11.45
N ASN A 10 -12.36 1.84 -11.10
CA ASN A 10 -11.37 0.75 -11.15
C ASN A 10 -10.59 0.57 -9.85
N ALA A 11 -10.97 1.25 -8.77
CA ALA A 11 -10.35 1.06 -7.47
C ALA A 11 -10.57 -0.39 -6.98
N VAL A 12 -9.47 -1.04 -6.61
CA VAL A 12 -9.48 -2.37 -6.00
C VAL A 12 -9.10 -2.22 -4.53
N PRO A 13 -9.84 -2.83 -3.58
CA PRO A 13 -9.46 -2.78 -2.18
C PRO A 13 -8.06 -3.33 -1.93
N GLY A 14 -7.30 -2.67 -1.05
CA GLY A 14 -5.90 -3.01 -0.78
C GLY A 14 -5.62 -3.30 0.69
N PHE A 15 -4.87 -4.37 0.97
CA PHE A 15 -4.28 -4.61 2.28
C PHE A 15 -2.77 -4.55 2.14
N PHE A 16 -2.15 -3.60 2.84
CA PHE A 16 -0.73 -3.28 2.72
C PHE A 16 0.00 -3.48 4.04
N ILE A 17 1.21 -4.02 3.98
CA ILE A 17 2.14 -4.13 5.12
C ILE A 17 3.50 -3.71 4.61
N HIS A 18 4.06 -2.63 5.16
CA HIS A 18 5.30 -2.07 4.61
C HIS A 18 6.15 -1.39 5.67
N GLY A 19 7.46 -1.51 5.55
CA GLY A 19 8.42 -0.73 6.31
C GLY A 19 8.58 0.68 5.76
N ASP A 20 8.54 1.71 6.61
CA ASP A 20 8.66 3.11 6.15
C ASP A 20 10.09 3.52 5.78
N ALA A 21 11.08 2.66 6.06
CA ALA A 21 12.50 2.84 5.76
C ALA A 21 13.02 1.82 4.72
N ASP A 22 12.14 1.22 3.92
CA ASP A 22 12.52 0.40 2.77
C ASP A 22 13.19 1.27 1.69
N ASN A 23 14.42 0.88 1.32
CA ASN A 23 15.24 1.56 0.32
C ASN A 23 15.25 0.87 -1.05
N LEU A 24 14.55 -0.25 -1.21
CA LEU A 24 14.43 -1.03 -2.45
C LEU A 24 13.08 -0.77 -3.13
N VAL A 25 11.99 -0.81 -2.35
CA VAL A 25 10.64 -0.48 -2.82
C VAL A 25 10.12 0.70 -2.00
N PRO A 26 9.71 1.81 -2.62
CA PRO A 26 9.25 2.98 -1.90
C PRO A 26 8.01 2.70 -1.03
N TYR A 27 8.02 3.15 0.22
CA TYR A 27 6.80 3.25 1.04
C TYR A 27 5.86 4.36 0.53
N ASN A 28 6.45 5.49 0.12
CA ASN A 28 5.76 6.63 -0.49
C ASN A 28 5.97 6.62 -2.02
N SER A 29 5.85 7.75 -2.72
CA SER A 29 6.17 7.85 -4.17
C SER A 29 7.63 8.19 -4.42
N GLN A 30 8.32 7.42 -5.28
CA GLN A 30 9.64 7.77 -5.82
C GLN A 30 9.76 7.41 -7.30
N PRO A 31 10.65 8.06 -8.08
CA PRO A 31 10.93 7.65 -9.45
C PRO A 31 11.55 6.25 -9.51
N HIS A 32 11.08 5.43 -10.45
CA HIS A 32 11.77 4.19 -10.79
C HIS A 32 13.22 4.49 -11.20
N HIS A 33 14.18 3.81 -10.57
CA HIS A 33 15.62 4.01 -10.75
C HIS A 33 16.12 5.45 -10.47
N PHE A 34 15.38 6.26 -9.70
CA PHE A 34 15.75 7.66 -9.42
C PHE A 34 15.93 8.52 -10.68
N CYS A 35 15.28 8.15 -11.79
CA CYS A 35 15.32 8.91 -13.04
C CYS A 35 14.74 10.31 -12.85
N ALA A 36 15.31 11.30 -13.55
CA ALA A 36 14.73 12.63 -13.59
C ALA A 36 13.39 12.61 -14.37
N PRO A 37 12.40 13.46 -14.01
CA PRO A 37 11.08 13.45 -14.63
C PRO A 37 11.05 13.67 -16.14
N ASP A 38 12.07 14.31 -16.69
CA ASP A 38 12.24 14.62 -18.12
C ASP A 38 13.02 13.57 -18.90
N THR A 39 13.50 12.51 -18.23
CA THR A 39 14.27 11.44 -18.87
C THR A 39 13.34 10.44 -19.57
N PRO A 40 13.65 10.00 -20.80
CA PRO A 40 12.93 8.91 -21.45
C PRO A 40 12.91 7.65 -20.57
N GLY A 41 11.71 7.11 -20.33
CA GLY A 41 11.52 5.95 -19.45
C GLY A 41 11.30 6.28 -17.98
N PHE A 42 11.15 7.57 -17.62
CA PHE A 42 10.64 7.95 -16.30
C PHE A 42 9.29 7.29 -16.03
N LEU A 43 9.18 6.70 -14.84
CA LEU A 43 7.95 6.08 -14.34
C LEU A 43 7.86 6.36 -12.83
N PRO A 44 6.74 6.92 -12.33
CA PRO A 44 6.51 6.97 -10.89
C PRO A 44 6.33 5.55 -10.34
N LEU A 45 6.96 5.28 -9.21
CA LEU A 45 6.75 4.10 -8.41
C LEU A 45 6.11 4.53 -7.09
N ASP A 46 4.78 4.57 -7.12
CA ASP A 46 3.96 4.86 -5.95
C ASP A 46 3.90 3.64 -5.05
N GLY A 47 4.37 3.84 -3.82
CA GLY A 47 4.32 2.87 -2.73
C GLY A 47 2.99 2.81 -2.01
N ASP A 48 2.92 1.88 -1.07
CA ASP A 48 1.70 1.52 -0.34
C ASP A 48 1.04 2.71 0.37
N ALA A 49 1.80 3.62 0.97
CA ALA A 49 1.23 4.80 1.64
C ALA A 49 0.58 5.77 0.64
N PHE A 50 1.19 5.92 -0.53
CA PHE A 50 0.67 6.78 -1.59
C PHE A 50 -0.59 6.18 -2.23
N ILE A 51 -0.59 4.86 -2.43
CA ILE A 51 -1.76 4.12 -2.94
C ILE A 51 -2.90 4.15 -1.91
N ALA A 52 -2.63 3.93 -0.62
CA ALA A 52 -3.60 3.99 0.45
C ALA A 52 -4.27 5.38 0.54
N ALA A 53 -3.49 6.45 0.47
CA ALA A 53 -4.02 7.82 0.42
C ALA A 53 -4.94 8.02 -0.82
N ARG A 54 -4.56 7.47 -1.98
CA ARG A 54 -5.41 7.52 -3.17
C ARG A 54 -6.72 6.76 -2.99
N LEU A 55 -6.70 5.57 -2.37
CA LEU A 55 -7.90 4.78 -2.09
C LEU A 55 -8.82 5.51 -1.09
N LYS A 56 -8.23 6.14 -0.07
CA LYS A 56 -8.95 7.00 0.89
C LYS A 56 -9.74 8.11 0.19
N ASP A 57 -9.07 8.87 -0.69
CA ASP A 57 -9.69 9.97 -1.44
C ASP A 57 -10.81 9.51 -2.39
N LEU A 58 -10.77 8.24 -2.81
CA LEU A 58 -11.77 7.63 -3.68
C LEU A 58 -12.92 6.98 -2.91
N ASP A 59 -12.91 7.02 -1.58
CA ASP A 59 -13.86 6.30 -0.71
C ASP A 59 -13.84 4.78 -0.95
N ALA A 60 -12.64 4.24 -1.22
CA ALA A 60 -12.39 2.83 -1.45
C ALA A 60 -11.75 2.16 -0.22
N SER A 61 -12.00 0.87 -0.05
CA SER A 61 -11.49 0.15 1.12
C SER A 61 -9.97 -0.05 1.07
N TYR A 62 -9.29 0.23 2.17
CA TYR A 62 -7.88 -0.12 2.36
C TYR A 62 -7.54 -0.37 3.83
N THR A 63 -6.50 -1.16 4.04
CA THR A 63 -5.77 -1.25 5.31
C THR A 63 -4.29 -1.04 5.04
N LEU A 64 -3.63 -0.15 5.79
CA LEU A 64 -2.19 0.07 5.73
C LEU A 64 -1.55 -0.18 7.11
N LEU A 65 -0.78 -1.25 7.21
CA LEU A 65 0.06 -1.55 8.36
C LEU A 65 1.48 -1.04 8.09
N THR A 66 1.89 -0.03 8.84
CA THR A 66 3.20 0.63 8.69
C THR A 66 4.13 0.19 9.78
N ALA A 67 5.32 -0.26 9.42
CA ALA A 67 6.38 -0.56 10.38
C ALA A 67 7.37 0.59 10.50
N PRO A 68 7.41 1.31 11.64
CA PRO A 68 8.35 2.40 11.83
C PRO A 68 9.79 1.88 11.82
N GLN A 69 10.66 2.54 11.04
CA GLN A 69 12.03 2.13 10.76
C GLN A 69 12.17 0.72 10.13
N GLY A 70 11.07 0.19 9.61
CA GLY A 70 11.05 -1.11 8.93
C GLY A 70 11.73 -1.02 7.56
N ASN A 71 12.58 -1.99 7.26
CA ASN A 71 13.24 -2.13 5.96
C ASN A 71 12.45 -3.07 5.02
N HIS A 72 13.06 -3.42 3.88
CA HIS A 72 12.49 -4.33 2.89
C HIS A 72 12.10 -5.73 3.43
N ASP A 73 12.69 -6.17 4.55
CA ASP A 73 12.40 -7.50 5.10
C ASP A 73 10.95 -7.65 5.60
N TRP A 74 10.23 -6.54 5.79
CA TRP A 74 8.81 -6.56 6.14
C TRP A 74 7.94 -7.23 5.07
N ALA A 75 8.38 -7.23 3.81
CA ALA A 75 7.70 -7.98 2.74
C ALA A 75 7.65 -9.50 3.02
N ASN A 76 8.60 -10.04 3.79
CA ASN A 76 8.63 -11.45 4.17
C ASN A 76 7.66 -11.79 5.31
N LEU A 77 7.05 -10.80 5.94
CA LEU A 77 6.20 -10.99 7.12
C LEU A 77 4.72 -11.16 6.80
N GLY A 78 4.31 -11.08 5.53
CA GLY A 78 2.89 -11.17 5.15
C GLY A 78 2.18 -12.42 5.71
N TYR A 79 2.87 -13.56 5.80
CA TYR A 79 2.32 -14.79 6.40
C TYR A 79 2.01 -14.69 7.91
N ALA A 80 2.61 -13.75 8.62
CA ALA A 80 2.29 -13.49 10.03
C ALA A 80 0.98 -12.71 10.23
N PHE A 81 0.35 -12.26 9.13
CA PHE A 81 -0.87 -11.46 9.13
C PHE A 81 -2.05 -12.15 8.40
N VAL A 82 -1.99 -13.47 8.23
CA VAL A 82 -3.01 -14.23 7.48
C VAL A 82 -4.41 -14.04 8.06
N ASN A 83 -4.54 -13.95 9.39
CA ASN A 83 -5.85 -13.72 10.02
C ASN A 83 -6.39 -12.32 9.69
N GLU A 84 -5.56 -11.30 9.79
CA GLU A 84 -5.90 -9.91 9.49
C GLU A 84 -6.27 -9.75 8.01
N ILE A 85 -5.51 -10.38 7.11
CA ILE A 85 -5.80 -10.42 5.68
C ILE A 85 -7.14 -11.12 5.42
N ALA A 86 -7.39 -12.28 6.03
CA ALA A 86 -8.64 -13.01 5.87
C ALA A 86 -9.86 -12.23 6.41
N THR A 87 -9.70 -11.57 7.56
CA THR A 87 -10.71 -10.68 8.13
C THR A 87 -11.03 -9.51 7.20
N PHE A 88 -10.01 -8.85 6.66
CA PHE A 88 -10.18 -7.77 5.70
C PHE A 88 -10.92 -8.23 4.44
N ILE A 89 -10.48 -9.35 3.84
CA ILE A 89 -11.12 -9.90 2.63
C ILE A 89 -12.59 -10.22 2.92
N ASN A 90 -12.89 -10.90 4.02
CA ASN A 90 -14.27 -11.26 4.34
C ASN A 90 -15.15 -10.02 4.54
N ALA A 91 -14.70 -9.05 5.34
CA ALA A 91 -15.45 -7.83 5.61
C ALA A 91 -15.68 -7.01 4.33
N VAL A 92 -14.65 -6.80 3.52
CA VAL A 92 -14.74 -5.93 2.34
C VAL A 92 -15.41 -6.62 1.16
N VAL A 93 -15.04 -7.87 0.85
CA VAL A 93 -15.49 -8.56 -0.37
C VAL A 93 -16.80 -9.29 -0.17
N ASN A 94 -16.98 -9.99 0.95
CA ASN A 94 -18.18 -10.80 1.18
C ASN A 94 -19.30 -9.99 1.86
N GLU A 95 -18.94 -9.10 2.78
CA GLU A 95 -19.89 -8.34 3.59
C GLU A 95 -20.09 -6.90 3.08
N ASN A 96 -19.38 -6.49 2.03
CA ASN A 96 -19.44 -5.14 1.45
C ASN A 96 -19.20 -4.01 2.47
N GLN A 97 -18.35 -4.24 3.47
CA GLN A 97 -17.98 -3.21 4.43
C GLN A 97 -16.91 -2.27 3.84
N LEU A 98 -17.12 -0.97 4.01
CA LEU A 98 -16.09 0.04 3.75
C LEU A 98 -15.11 0.07 4.93
N ILE A 99 -13.84 -0.22 4.67
CA ILE A 99 -12.76 -0.18 5.67
C ILE A 99 -11.71 0.81 5.21
N GLN A 100 -11.38 1.80 6.03
CA GLN A 100 -10.23 2.68 5.82
C GLN A 100 -9.42 2.68 7.11
N HIS A 101 -8.36 1.88 7.16
CA HIS A 101 -7.59 1.63 8.38
C HIS A 101 -6.10 1.89 8.18
N GLU A 102 -5.48 2.56 9.14
CA GLU A 102 -4.04 2.83 9.19
C GLU A 102 -3.54 2.53 10.60
N GLU A 103 -2.47 1.74 10.70
CA GLU A 103 -1.91 1.31 11.98
C GLU A 103 -0.40 1.18 11.92
N GLN A 104 0.27 1.50 13.02
CA GLN A 104 1.69 1.20 13.19
C GLN A 104 1.86 -0.18 13.82
N VAL A 105 2.77 -0.98 13.28
CA VAL A 105 3.00 -2.35 13.72
C VAL A 105 4.47 -2.61 14.07
N GLU A 106 4.68 -3.53 15.01
CA GLU A 106 6.00 -4.05 15.39
C GLU A 106 6.15 -5.50 14.92
N LYS A 107 7.39 -6.00 14.85
CA LYS A 107 7.63 -7.40 14.46
C LYS A 107 7.02 -8.32 15.52
N LYS A 108 6.13 -9.22 15.08
CA LYS A 108 5.50 -10.26 15.91
C LYS A 108 6.50 -11.32 16.36
#